data_AF-A0A1T5BNW6-F1
#
_entry.id   AF-A0A1T5BNW6-F1
#
_cell.length_a   1.000
_cell.length_b   1.000
_cell.length_c   1.000
_cell.angle_alpha   90.00
_cell.angle_beta   90.00
_cell.angle_gamma   90.00
#
_symmetry.space_group_name_H-M   'P 1'
#
loop_
_entity.id
_entity.type
_entity.pdbx_description
1 polymer ?
#
loop_
_entity_poly.entity_id
_entity_poly.type
_entity_poly.pdbx_seq_one_letter_code
_entity_poly.pdbx_strand_id
1 'polypeptide(L)'
;MKDYKEIAWLMERIIHKYVQYEKKPQKYGKDIVLTQPEIHTIAIIGENEGINVTNLAKIRGITKGGVSQMVYKLVDKGLVEKKVSPDSDAAVCLYLTKQGKKARNEHRKMHETIGTRYEAIMDQIPEETLESMVQFLKVFDEELDKM
;
A
#
# COMPACT_ATOMS: atom_id res chain seq x y z
N MET A 1 20.52 14.85 -25.44
CA MET A 1 19.67 13.87 -24.71
C MET A 1 19.78 14.20 -23.24
N LYS A 2 18.66 14.41 -22.54
CA LYS A 2 18.68 14.59 -21.08
C LYS A 2 19.21 13.29 -20.46
N ASP A 3 20.16 13.38 -19.54
CA ASP A 3 20.79 12.23 -18.89
C ASP A 3 19.81 11.59 -17.90
N TYR A 4 18.89 10.77 -18.42
CA TYR A 4 17.87 10.07 -17.63
C TYR A 4 18.45 8.97 -16.73
N LYS A 5 19.74 8.62 -16.92
CA LYS A 5 20.38 7.50 -16.22
C LYS A 5 20.53 7.78 -14.74
N GLU A 6 20.83 9.03 -14.38
CA GLU A 6 20.93 9.42 -12.97
C GLU A 6 19.59 9.22 -12.25
N ILE A 7 18.49 9.68 -12.85
CA ILE A 7 17.15 9.53 -12.28
C ILE A 7 16.77 8.05 -12.18
N ALA A 8 16.97 7.27 -13.24
CA ALA A 8 16.66 5.85 -13.25
C ALA A 8 17.43 5.07 -12.17
N TRP A 9 18.74 5.34 -12.02
CA TRP A 9 19.58 4.70 -11.02
C TRP A 9 19.21 5.12 -9.58
N LEU A 10 18.87 6.39 -9.38
CA LEU A 10 18.37 6.86 -8.08
C LEU A 10 17.03 6.20 -7.74
N MET A 11 16.10 6.11 -8.69
CA MET A 11 14.82 5.42 -8.50
C MET A 11 15.04 3.96 -8.13
N GLU A 12 15.88 3.23 -8.86
CA GLU A 12 16.21 1.84 -8.56
C GLU A 12 16.78 1.68 -7.14
N ARG A 13 17.73 2.53 -6.75
CA ARG A 13 18.31 2.49 -5.39
C ARG A 13 17.31 2.81 -4.30
N ILE A 14 16.40 3.76 -4.54
CA ILE A 14 15.33 4.11 -3.60
C ILE A 14 14.37 2.92 -3.46
N ILE A 15 13.94 2.32 -4.57
CA ILE A 15 13.07 1.13 -4.59
C ILE A 15 13.73 -0.01 -3.81
N HIS A 16 15.01 -0.31 -4.05
CA HIS A 16 15.72 -1.38 -3.32
C HIS A 16 15.75 -1.14 -1.81
N LYS A 17 16.08 0.08 -1.37
CA LYS A 17 16.08 0.43 0.06
C LYS A 17 14.67 0.37 0.65
N TYR A 18 13.67 0.83 -0.10
CA TYR A 18 12.27 0.83 0.31
C TYR A 18 11.75 -0.60 0.47
N VAL A 19 12.00 -1.49 -0.50
CA VAL A 19 11.62 -2.92 -0.44
C VAL A 19 12.30 -3.65 0.74
N GLN A 20 13.52 -3.27 1.10
CA GLN A 20 14.17 -3.80 2.30
C GLN A 20 13.55 -3.27 3.59
N TYR A 21 13.16 -1.99 3.60
CA TYR A 21 12.51 -1.36 4.74
C TYR A 21 11.11 -1.93 4.97
N GLU A 22 10.29 -2.05 3.93
CA GLU A 22 8.88 -2.46 4.02
C GLU A 22 8.71 -3.90 4.53
N LYS A 23 9.71 -4.77 4.27
CA LYS A 23 9.74 -6.17 4.71
C LYS A 23 9.99 -6.32 6.21
N LYS A 24 10.47 -5.27 6.89
CA LYS A 24 10.72 -5.32 8.34
C LYS A 24 9.37 -5.33 9.06
N PRO A 25 9.04 -6.38 9.82
CA PRO A 25 7.79 -6.42 10.56
C PRO A 25 7.76 -5.35 11.64
N GLN A 26 6.63 -4.67 11.77
CA GLN A 26 6.35 -3.68 12.81
C GLN A 26 5.17 -4.15 13.65
N LYS A 27 5.12 -3.65 14.89
CA LYS A 27 4.02 -3.94 15.83
C LYS A 27 2.92 -2.89 15.68
N TYR A 28 1.70 -3.36 15.46
CA TYR A 28 0.49 -2.54 15.40
C TYR A 28 -0.39 -2.86 16.62
N GLY A 29 -0.07 -2.21 17.74
CA GLY A 29 -0.60 -2.57 19.05
C GLY A 29 0.23 -3.69 19.72
N LYS A 30 -0.38 -4.45 20.64
CA LYS A 30 0.35 -5.39 21.50
C LYS A 30 0.77 -6.69 20.79
N ASP A 31 -0.15 -7.27 20.02
CA ASP A 31 -0.05 -8.66 19.55
C ASP A 31 -0.07 -8.81 18.01
N ILE A 32 -0.19 -7.70 17.28
CA ILE A 32 -0.32 -7.73 15.82
C ILE A 32 1.03 -7.32 15.21
N VAL A 33 1.67 -8.25 14.52
CA VAL A 33 2.95 -8.04 13.81
C VAL A 33 2.72 -8.15 12.32
N LEU A 34 2.98 -7.05 11.60
CA LEU A 34 2.73 -6.95 10.16
C LEU A 34 3.90 -6.26 9.46
N THR A 35 4.16 -6.67 8.23
CA THR A 35 5.01 -5.89 7.31
C THR A 35 4.24 -4.68 6.77
N GLN A 36 4.95 -3.71 6.21
CA GLN A 36 4.32 -2.52 5.63
C GLN A 36 3.32 -2.86 4.50
N PRO A 37 3.62 -3.77 3.56
CA PRO A 37 2.65 -4.20 2.55
C PRO A 37 1.37 -4.82 3.17
N GLU A 38 1.50 -5.58 4.26
CA GLU A 38 0.37 -6.18 4.95
C GLU A 38 -0.54 -5.11 5.60
N ILE A 39 0.04 -4.14 6.30
CA ILE A 39 -0.76 -3.11 6.97
C ILE A 39 -1.36 -2.10 5.98
N HIS A 40 -0.65 -1.73 4.92
CA HIS A 40 -1.21 -0.96 3.80
C HIS A 40 -2.31 -1.77 3.10
N THR A 41 -2.27 -3.11 3.20
CA THR A 41 -3.36 -3.95 2.70
C THR A 41 -4.63 -3.85 3.50
N ILE A 42 -4.49 -3.94 4.81
CA ILE A 42 -5.58 -3.70 5.75
C ILE A 42 -6.14 -2.29 5.61
N ALA A 43 -5.29 -1.26 5.43
CA ALA A 43 -5.71 0.13 5.26
C ALA A 43 -6.65 0.30 4.06
N ILE A 44 -6.23 -0.15 2.86
CA ILE A 44 -7.04 -0.03 1.63
C ILE A 44 -8.35 -0.82 1.74
N ILE A 45 -8.34 -2.04 2.30
CA ILE A 45 -9.58 -2.82 2.51
C ILE A 45 -10.52 -2.09 3.47
N GLY A 46 -9.99 -1.46 4.52
CA GLY A 46 -10.80 -0.69 5.48
C GLY A 46 -11.35 0.63 4.94
N GLU A 47 -10.79 1.16 3.86
CA GLU A 47 -11.29 2.35 3.14
C GLU A 47 -12.31 1.98 2.07
N ASN A 48 -12.24 0.75 1.58
CA ASN A 48 -13.06 0.22 0.50
C ASN A 48 -13.74 -1.07 0.97
N GLU A 49 -14.60 -0.99 1.99
CA GLU A 49 -15.28 -2.18 2.52
C GLU A 49 -16.03 -2.91 1.39
N GLY A 50 -15.83 -4.23 1.29
CA GLY A 50 -16.42 -5.05 0.23
C GLY A 50 -15.62 -5.08 -1.08
N ILE A 51 -14.42 -4.47 -1.13
CA ILE A 51 -13.55 -4.53 -2.31
C ILE A 51 -13.22 -5.97 -2.71
N ASN A 52 -13.22 -6.25 -4.01
CA ASN A 52 -12.78 -7.54 -4.54
C ASN A 52 -11.27 -7.55 -4.84
N VAL A 53 -10.71 -8.74 -5.02
CA VAL A 53 -9.26 -8.94 -5.28
C VAL A 53 -8.79 -8.21 -6.56
N THR A 54 -9.64 -8.11 -7.58
CA THR A 54 -9.28 -7.43 -8.84
C THR A 54 -9.09 -5.93 -8.63
N ASN A 55 -10.02 -5.27 -7.95
CA ASN A 55 -9.93 -3.84 -7.66
C ASN A 55 -8.82 -3.56 -6.65
N LEU A 56 -8.62 -4.45 -5.68
CA LEU A 56 -7.52 -4.33 -4.71
C LEU A 56 -6.15 -4.41 -5.40
N ALA A 57 -6.00 -5.25 -6.43
CA ALA A 57 -4.79 -5.34 -7.24
C ALA A 57 -4.50 -4.05 -7.99
N LYS A 58 -5.54 -3.47 -8.62
CA LYS A 58 -5.43 -2.17 -9.31
C LYS A 58 -4.99 -1.05 -8.38
N ILE A 59 -5.67 -0.88 -7.23
CA ILE A 59 -5.34 0.19 -6.27
C ILE A 59 -3.91 0.04 -5.73
N ARG A 60 -3.40 -1.20 -5.61
CA ARG A 60 -2.03 -1.46 -5.14
C ARG A 60 -0.94 -1.29 -6.19
N GLY A 61 -1.28 -1.29 -7.48
CA GLY A 61 -0.28 -1.44 -8.55
C GLY A 61 0.49 -2.77 -8.48
N ILE A 62 -0.15 -3.87 -8.05
CA ILE A 62 0.47 -5.20 -8.06
C ILE A 62 -0.41 -6.25 -8.73
N THR A 63 0.17 -7.38 -9.12
CA THR A 63 -0.55 -8.45 -9.83
C THR A 63 -1.68 -9.05 -8.98
N LYS A 64 -2.73 -9.57 -9.65
CA LYS A 64 -3.82 -10.31 -8.98
C LYS A 64 -3.30 -11.50 -8.17
N GLY A 65 -2.26 -12.19 -8.64
CA GLY A 65 -1.60 -13.28 -7.93
C GLY A 65 -0.95 -12.79 -6.64
N GLY A 66 -0.21 -11.67 -6.70
CA GLY A 66 0.42 -11.04 -5.53
C GLY A 66 -0.60 -10.60 -4.48
N VAL A 67 -1.68 -9.93 -4.90
CA VAL A 67 -2.78 -9.60 -3.98
C VAL A 67 -3.45 -10.84 -3.41
N SER A 68 -3.71 -11.86 -4.22
CA SER A 68 -4.36 -13.10 -3.73
C SER A 68 -3.55 -13.76 -2.63
N GLN A 69 -2.22 -13.84 -2.79
CA GLN A 69 -1.31 -14.35 -1.77
C GLN A 69 -1.31 -13.46 -0.52
N MET A 70 -1.29 -12.14 -0.68
CA MET A 70 -1.35 -11.20 0.45
C MET A 70 -2.64 -11.35 1.24
N VAL A 71 -3.79 -11.40 0.56
CA VAL A 71 -5.11 -11.58 1.17
C VAL A 71 -5.18 -12.93 1.89
N TYR A 72 -4.66 -14.01 1.30
CA TYR A 72 -4.61 -15.32 1.96
C TYR A 72 -3.86 -15.25 3.30
N LYS A 73 -2.68 -14.62 3.34
CA LYS A 73 -1.91 -14.42 4.58
C LYS A 73 -2.67 -13.62 5.62
N LEU A 74 -3.39 -12.57 5.21
CA LEU A 74 -4.17 -11.74 6.14
C LEU A 74 -5.42 -12.43 6.67
N VAL A 75 -6.01 -13.33 5.90
CA VAL A 75 -7.09 -14.20 6.34
C VAL A 75 -6.57 -15.24 7.34
N ASP A 76 -5.42 -15.86 7.06
CA ASP A 76 -4.76 -16.81 7.97
C ASP A 76 -4.39 -16.15 9.31
N LYS A 77 -3.97 -14.89 9.27
CA LYS A 77 -3.76 -14.05 10.47
C LYS A 77 -5.04 -13.58 11.17
N GLY A 78 -6.23 -13.89 10.64
CA GLY A 78 -7.52 -13.49 11.23
C GLY A 78 -7.82 -11.98 11.14
N LEU A 79 -7.16 -11.24 10.26
CA LEU A 79 -7.28 -9.78 10.12
C LEU A 79 -8.26 -9.38 9.01
N VAL A 80 -8.41 -10.22 7.99
CA VAL A 80 -9.33 -10.05 6.88
C VAL A 80 -10.26 -11.26 6.81
N GLU A 81 -11.50 -11.02 6.41
CA GLU A 81 -12.47 -12.07 6.09
C GLU A 81 -12.96 -11.92 4.64
N LYS A 82 -13.27 -13.06 4.02
CA LYS A 82 -13.86 -13.17 2.69
C LYS A 82 -15.33 -13.48 2.84
N LYS A 83 -16.19 -12.74 2.14
CA LYS A 83 -17.63 -13.03 2.04
C LYS A 83 -18.02 -13.13 0.58
N VAL A 84 -18.98 -14.00 0.28
CA VAL A 84 -19.62 -14.03 -1.04
C VAL A 84 -20.33 -12.69 -1.24
N SER A 85 -20.20 -12.13 -2.44
CA SER A 85 -20.86 -10.88 -2.79
C SER A 85 -22.38 -11.07 -2.71
N PRO A 86 -23.12 -10.11 -2.13
CA PRO A 86 -24.59 -10.11 -2.20
C PRO A 86 -25.12 -10.13 -3.65
N ASP A 87 -24.34 -9.61 -4.59
CA ASP A 87 -24.75 -9.39 -5.98
C ASP A 87 -24.27 -10.50 -6.93
N SER A 88 -23.42 -11.41 -6.47
CA SER A 88 -22.89 -12.50 -7.30
C SER A 88 -22.21 -13.59 -6.48
N ASP A 89 -22.68 -14.83 -6.62
CA ASP A 89 -22.08 -16.01 -6.00
C ASP A 89 -20.64 -16.29 -6.45
N ALA A 90 -20.23 -15.72 -7.59
CA ALA A 90 -18.88 -15.87 -8.13
C ALA A 90 -17.89 -14.80 -7.62
N ALA A 91 -18.38 -13.70 -7.04
CA ALA A 91 -17.54 -12.60 -6.60
C ALA A 91 -17.28 -12.69 -5.08
N VAL A 92 -16.00 -12.63 -4.69
CA VAL A 92 -15.59 -12.60 -3.29
C VAL A 92 -15.21 -11.16 -2.90
N CYS A 93 -15.86 -10.68 -1.85
CA CYS A 93 -15.66 -9.37 -1.24
C CYS A 93 -14.82 -9.50 0.04
N LEU A 94 -13.97 -8.49 0.29
CA LEU A 94 -13.05 -8.46 1.41
C LEU A 94 -13.51 -7.47 2.48
N TYR A 95 -13.44 -7.91 3.74
CA TYR A 95 -13.80 -7.09 4.90
C TYR A 95 -12.76 -7.23 5.99
N LEU A 96 -12.61 -6.19 6.81
CA LEU A 96 -11.75 -6.27 7.99
C LEU A 96 -12.50 -6.95 9.15
N THR A 97 -11.83 -7.89 9.82
CA THR A 97 -12.32 -8.41 11.11
C THR A 97 -12.17 -7.34 12.19
N LYS A 98 -12.70 -7.60 13.40
CA LYS A 98 -12.47 -6.73 14.57
C LYS A 98 -10.97 -6.49 14.82
N GLN A 99 -10.15 -7.52 14.65
CA GLN A 99 -8.69 -7.39 14.80
C GLN A 99 -8.06 -6.60 13.65
N GLY A 100 -8.50 -6.80 12.41
CA GLY A 100 -8.07 -5.99 11.26
C GLY A 100 -8.37 -4.51 11.44
N LYS A 101 -9.57 -4.16 11.92
CA LYS A 101 -9.93 -2.76 12.22
C LYS A 101 -9.05 -2.17 13.32
N LYS A 102 -8.71 -2.96 14.35
CA LYS A 102 -7.76 -2.54 15.39
C LYS A 102 -6.36 -2.26 14.80
N ALA A 103 -5.83 -3.16 13.97
CA ALA A 103 -4.55 -2.97 13.31
C ALA A 103 -4.54 -1.69 12.45
N ARG A 104 -5.60 -1.47 11.66
CA ARG A 104 -5.78 -0.24 10.86
C ARG A 104 -5.74 1.02 11.71
N ASN A 105 -6.44 1.02 12.84
CA ASN A 105 -6.49 2.19 13.72
C ASN A 105 -5.12 2.49 14.35
N GLU A 106 -4.38 1.46 14.77
CA GLU A 106 -3.02 1.65 15.29
C GLU A 106 -2.06 2.16 14.20
N HIS A 107 -2.21 1.66 12.97
CA HIS A 107 -1.48 2.18 11.81
C HIS A 107 -1.78 3.65 11.54
N ARG A 108 -3.07 4.06 11.60
CA ARG A 108 -3.45 5.46 11.39
C ARG A 108 -2.79 6.39 12.41
N LYS A 109 -2.81 6.03 13.70
CA LYS A 109 -2.13 6.80 14.76
C LYS A 109 -0.62 6.90 14.52
N MET A 110 0.00 5.80 14.10
CA MET A 110 1.42 5.79 13.75
C MET A 110 1.70 6.70 12.54
N HIS A 111 0.83 6.67 11.52
CA HIS A 111 0.94 7.52 10.33
C HIS A 111 0.75 9.00 10.65
N GLU A 112 -0.12 9.37 11.59
CA GLU A 112 -0.26 10.74 12.06
C GLU A 112 1.07 11.26 12.66
N THR A 113 1.86 10.37 13.29
CA THR A 113 3.18 10.72 13.86
C THR A 113 4.31 10.71 12.81
N ILE A 114 4.27 9.75 11.87
CA ILE A 114 5.27 9.63 10.80
C ILE A 114 5.05 10.68 9.70
N GLY A 115 3.79 11.01 9.44
CA GLY A 115 3.36 12.05 8.50
C GLY A 115 4.09 13.35 8.78
N THR A 116 4.18 13.75 10.05
CA THR A 116 4.91 14.96 10.48
C THR A 116 6.38 14.98 10.07
N ARG A 117 7.05 13.80 10.00
CA ARG A 117 8.45 13.73 9.58
C ARG A 117 8.60 13.88 8.06
N TYR A 118 7.69 13.31 7.28
CA TYR A 118 7.69 13.48 5.83
C TYR A 118 7.22 14.88 5.44
N GLU A 119 6.18 15.41 6.09
CA GLU A 119 5.73 16.79 5.97
C GLU A 119 6.88 17.77 6.18
N ALA A 120 7.66 17.63 7.26
CA ALA A 120 8.81 18.50 7.49
C ALA A 120 9.90 18.43 6.40
N ILE A 121 10.01 17.31 5.68
CA ILE A 121 10.93 17.19 4.53
C ILE A 121 10.28 17.82 3.28
N MET A 122 8.99 17.58 3.06
CA MET A 122 8.24 18.09 1.90
C MET A 122 8.02 19.60 1.98
N ASP A 123 7.85 20.17 3.17
CA ASP A 123 7.72 21.63 3.40
C ASP A 123 8.97 22.41 2.97
N GLN A 124 10.11 21.74 2.84
CA GLN A 124 11.34 22.35 2.34
C GLN A 124 11.41 22.38 0.80
N ILE A 125 10.48 21.70 0.12
CA ILE A 125 10.42 21.60 -1.35
C ILE A 125 9.41 22.65 -1.85
N PRO A 126 9.79 23.50 -2.82
CA PRO A 126 8.84 24.43 -3.43
C PRO A 126 7.65 23.70 -4.06
N GLU A 127 6.44 24.26 -3.92
CA GLU A 127 5.20 23.67 -4.41
C GLU A 127 5.27 23.28 -5.90
N GLU A 128 5.78 24.17 -6.76
CA GLU A 128 5.97 23.91 -8.20
C GLU A 128 6.89 22.70 -8.47
N THR A 129 7.91 22.50 -7.63
CA THR A 129 8.80 21.35 -7.74
C THR A 129 8.08 20.07 -7.33
N LEU A 130 7.28 20.12 -6.26
CA LEU A 130 6.47 19.00 -5.82
C LEU A 130 5.45 18.58 -6.89
N GLU A 131 4.75 19.54 -7.50
CA GLU A 131 3.83 19.30 -8.61
C GLU A 131 4.53 18.62 -9.80
N SER A 132 5.71 19.13 -10.18
CA SER A 132 6.53 18.55 -11.24
C SER A 132 6.96 17.11 -10.92
N MET A 133 7.30 16.83 -9.66
CA MET A 133 7.64 15.48 -9.21
C MET A 133 6.45 14.53 -9.25
N VAL A 134 5.26 14.97 -8.82
CA VAL A 134 4.03 14.15 -8.90
C VAL A 134 3.71 13.84 -10.36
N GLN A 135 3.80 14.81 -11.26
CA GLN A 135 3.54 14.60 -12.68
C GLN A 135 4.55 13.61 -13.29
N PHE A 136 5.83 13.74 -12.93
CA PHE A 136 6.86 12.79 -13.32
C PHE A 136 6.53 11.36 -12.85
N LEU A 137 6.18 11.17 -11.58
CA LEU A 137 5.88 9.85 -11.03
C LEU A 137 4.66 9.20 -11.68
N LYS A 138 3.61 9.98 -11.97
CA LYS A 138 2.41 9.47 -12.69
C LYS A 138 2.74 8.92 -14.06
N VAL A 139 3.57 9.62 -14.83
CA VAL A 139 3.99 9.16 -16.16
C VAL A 139 4.72 7.81 -16.05
N PHE A 140 5.60 7.65 -15.05
CA PHE A 140 6.30 6.37 -14.85
C PHE A 140 5.38 5.23 -14.40
N ASP A 141 4.43 5.50 -13.50
CA ASP A 141 3.44 4.53 -13.04
C ASP A 141 2.60 4.00 -14.23
N GLU A 142 2.08 4.89 -15.06
CA GLU A 142 1.30 4.55 -16.26
C GLU A 142 2.10 3.77 -17.31
N GLU A 143 3.41 4.04 -17.46
CA GLU A 143 4.27 3.29 -18.37
C GLU A 143 4.56 1.86 -17.85
N LEU A 144 4.72 1.70 -16.53
CA LEU A 144 4.94 0.37 -15.93
C LEU A 144 3.69 -0.50 -16.00
N ASP A 145 2.50 0.08 -15.96
CA ASP A 145 1.23 -0.65 -16.18
C ASP A 145 1.09 -1.24 -17.59
N LYS A 146 1.86 -0.74 -18.58
CA LYS A 146 1.84 -1.22 -19.98
C LYS A 146 2.81 -2.37 -20.23
N MET A 147 3.75 -2.62 -19.32
CA MET A 147 4.77 -3.67 -19.43
C MET A 147 4.27 -5.01 -18.90
#